data_AF-A0A838UFN4-F1
#
_entry.id   AF-A0A838UFN4-F1
#
_cell.length_a   1.000
_cell.length_b   1.000
_cell.length_c   1.000
_cell.angle_alpha   90.00
_cell.angle_beta   90.00
_cell.angle_gamma   90.00
#
_symmetry.space_group_name_H-M   'P 1'
#
loop_
_entity.id
_entity.type
_entity.pdbx_description
1 polymer ?
#
loop_
_entity_poly.entity_id
_entity_poly.type
_entity_poly.pdbx_seq_one_letter_code
_entity_poly.pdbx_strand_id
1 'polypeptide(L)'
;MSALINPQDAHFWIFIALLAFAFILWRAKVPRMAVQALDDAGAKVQAQLDEAALLRDEARALLEEIKVKREETDRAAAEMLADAQADAERLRGLAVLELEEEIRRMGQLAERKIAVAEAQAAAEVKAAAADLAAHAAETVLAARIAGATTDPLIDAGLKGLASRFS
;
A
#
# COMPACT_ATOMS: atom_id res chain seq x y z
N MET A 1 65.95 74.91 26.42
CA MET A 1 66.32 73.87 25.42
C MET A 1 67.83 73.62 25.33
N SER A 2 68.64 74.01 26.34
CA SER A 2 70.09 73.81 26.37
C SER A 2 70.58 72.75 27.38
N ALA A 3 69.70 72.25 28.26
CA ALA A 3 70.04 71.20 29.24
C ALA A 3 70.02 69.77 28.64
N LEU A 4 69.51 69.61 27.42
CA LEU A 4 69.37 68.31 26.75
C LEU A 4 70.62 67.91 25.95
N ILE A 5 71.67 68.74 25.91
CA ILE A 5 72.88 68.50 25.11
C ILE A 5 74.12 68.85 25.95
N ASN A 6 74.18 68.40 27.20
CA ASN A 6 75.37 68.53 28.04
C ASN A 6 75.91 67.13 28.40
N PRO A 7 77.11 66.74 27.93
CA PRO A 7 77.66 65.39 28.13
C PRO A 7 78.05 65.08 29.59
N GLN A 8 78.05 66.07 30.48
CA GLN A 8 78.30 65.91 31.92
C GLN A 8 77.04 65.58 32.73
N ASP A 9 75.85 65.65 32.12
CA ASP A 9 74.58 65.36 32.78
C ASP A 9 74.14 63.90 32.48
N ALA A 10 73.73 63.17 33.51
CA ALA A 10 73.22 61.80 33.38
C ALA A 10 71.98 61.74 32.47
N HIS A 11 71.17 62.81 32.44
CA HIS A 11 69.98 62.89 31.59
C HIS A 11 70.31 62.83 30.09
N PHE A 12 71.49 63.30 29.66
CA PHE A 12 71.92 63.24 28.25
C PHE A 12 72.18 61.79 27.78
N TRP A 13 72.92 61.02 28.58
CA TRP A 13 73.20 59.61 28.28
C TRP A 13 71.95 58.72 28.37
N ILE A 14 71.02 59.02 29.30
CA ILE A 14 69.71 58.35 29.37
C ILE A 14 68.91 58.60 28.09
N PHE A 15 68.89 59.83 27.57
CA PHE A 15 68.20 60.17 26.33
C PHE A 15 68.83 59.45 25.11
N ILE A 16 70.15 59.37 25.02
CA ILE A 16 70.85 58.60 23.98
C ILE A 16 70.51 57.11 24.07
N ALA A 17 70.52 56.53 25.27
CA ALA A 17 70.15 55.13 25.49
C ALA A 17 68.68 54.86 25.11
N LEU A 18 67.77 55.78 25.42
CA LEU A 18 66.36 55.72 25.01
C LEU A 18 66.21 55.77 23.49
N LEU A 19 66.93 56.66 22.80
CA LEU A 19 66.92 56.74 21.35
C LEU A 19 67.50 55.49 20.69
N ALA A 20 68.62 54.97 21.20
CA ALA A 20 69.20 53.71 20.73
C ALA A 20 68.23 52.54 20.92
N PHE A 21 67.55 52.46 22.07
CA PHE A 21 66.51 51.47 22.34
C PHE A 21 65.31 51.62 21.41
N ALA A 22 64.79 52.83 21.22
CA ALA A 22 63.71 53.11 20.28
C ALA A 22 64.08 52.76 18.84
N PHE A 23 65.32 53.02 18.42
CA PHE A 23 65.84 52.65 17.11
C PHE A 23 65.91 51.12 16.95
N ILE A 24 66.36 50.39 17.97
CA ILE A 24 66.35 48.92 17.97
C ILE A 24 64.91 48.39 17.86
N LEU A 25 63.96 48.93 18.63
CA LEU A 25 62.55 48.54 18.54
C LEU A 25 61.93 48.83 17.16
N TRP A 26 62.28 49.96 16.55
CA TRP A 26 61.86 50.30 15.20
C TRP A 26 62.46 49.34 14.17
N ARG A 27 63.76 49.02 14.28
CA ARG A 27 64.45 48.06 13.41
C ARG A 27 63.89 46.64 13.56
N ALA A 28 63.51 46.25 14.77
CA ALA A 28 62.83 45.00 15.10
C ALA A 28 61.34 45.00 14.72
N LYS A 29 60.80 46.10 14.18
CA LYS A 29 59.42 46.24 13.68
C LYS A 29 58.33 45.93 14.71
N VAL A 30 58.64 46.06 16.01
CA VAL A 30 57.68 45.87 17.11
C VAL A 30 56.37 46.64 16.92
N PRO A 31 56.36 47.94 16.56
CA PRO A 31 55.09 48.64 16.34
C PRO A 31 54.27 48.10 15.18
N ARG A 32 54.93 47.60 14.11
CA ARG A 32 54.24 46.99 12.97
C ARG A 32 53.61 45.65 13.35
N MET A 33 54.30 44.85 14.17
CA MET A 33 53.75 43.57 14.66
C MET A 33 52.52 43.80 15.55
N ALA A 34 52.52 44.84 16.38
CA ALA A 34 51.38 45.18 17.23
C ALA A 34 50.14 45.58 16.41
N VAL A 35 50.32 46.41 15.36
CA VAL A 35 49.22 46.78 14.44
C VAL A 35 48.73 45.55 13.68
N GLN A 36 49.64 44.74 13.13
CA GLN A 36 49.28 43.55 12.38
C GLN A 36 48.48 42.54 13.23
N ALA A 37 48.84 42.34 14.50
CA ALA A 37 48.09 41.46 15.38
C ALA A 37 46.65 41.92 15.63
N LEU A 38 46.41 43.24 15.67
CA LEU A 38 45.07 43.82 15.78
C LEU A 38 44.30 43.64 14.47
N ASP A 39 44.94 43.88 13.33
CA ASP A 39 44.34 43.68 12.01
C ASP A 39 43.97 42.21 11.77
N ASP A 40 44.85 41.27 12.12
CA ASP A 40 44.63 39.83 12.00
C ASP A 40 43.46 39.37 12.89
N ALA A 41 43.35 39.92 14.11
CA ALA A 41 42.22 39.65 14.99
C ALA A 41 40.90 40.19 14.40
N GLY A 42 40.92 41.40 13.84
CA GLY A 42 39.78 42.00 13.15
C GLY A 42 39.34 41.18 11.93
N ALA A 43 40.28 40.77 11.09
CA ALA A 43 40.04 39.94 9.92
C ALA A 43 39.45 38.57 10.30
N LYS A 44 39.96 37.96 11.38
CA LYS A 44 39.42 36.70 11.90
C LYS A 44 37.98 36.83 12.39
N VAL A 45 37.67 37.90 13.12
CA VAL A 45 36.30 38.16 13.60
C VAL A 45 35.37 38.41 12.41
N GLN A 46 35.80 39.21 11.44
CA GLN A 46 35.01 39.47 10.24
C GLN A 46 34.71 38.19 9.48
N ALA A 47 35.71 37.33 9.25
CA ALA A 47 35.52 36.05 8.58
C ALA A 47 34.50 35.14 9.32
N GLN A 48 34.55 35.10 10.65
CA GLN A 48 33.57 34.34 11.45
C GLN A 48 32.16 34.92 11.36
N LEU A 49 32.03 36.24 11.32
CA LEU A 49 30.73 36.90 11.14
C LEU A 49 30.15 36.64 9.76
N ASP A 50 30.99 36.67 8.72
CA ASP A 50 30.58 36.39 7.34
C ASP A 50 30.13 34.93 7.19
N GLU A 51 30.87 33.98 7.79
CA GLU A 51 30.48 32.55 7.81
C GLU A 51 29.18 32.33 8.58
N ALA A 52 29.01 32.98 9.74
CA ALA A 52 27.78 32.89 10.51
C ALA A 52 26.57 33.50 9.77
N ALA A 53 26.79 34.60 9.03
CA ALA A 53 25.76 35.20 8.19
C ALA A 53 25.35 34.27 7.04
N LEU A 54 26.33 33.68 6.35
CA LEU A 54 26.10 32.69 5.30
C LEU A 54 25.31 31.49 5.83
N LEU A 55 25.74 30.91 6.95
CA LEU A 55 25.08 29.76 7.55
C LEU A 55 23.63 30.07 7.96
N ARG A 56 23.37 31.28 8.47
CA ARG A 56 22.02 31.73 8.79
C ARG A 56 21.16 31.82 7.54
N ASP A 57 21.70 32.34 6.45
CA ASP A 57 20.96 32.52 5.21
C ASP A 57 20.69 31.16 4.53
N GLU A 58 21.64 30.23 4.58
CA GLU A 58 21.43 28.82 4.18
C GLU A 58 20.36 28.13 5.04
N ALA A 59 20.41 28.28 6.36
CA ALA A 59 19.42 27.71 7.26
C ALA A 59 18.01 28.28 7.01
N ARG A 60 17.91 29.56 6.66
CA ARG A 60 16.63 30.19 6.26
C ARG A 60 16.13 29.63 4.93
N ALA A 61 17.00 29.48 3.95
CA ALA A 61 16.63 28.88 2.66
C ALA A 61 16.13 27.44 2.84
N LEU A 62 16.85 26.62 3.63
CA LEU A 62 16.45 25.26 3.95
C LEU A 62 15.12 25.20 4.71
N LEU A 63 14.88 26.13 5.63
CA LEU A 63 13.62 26.19 6.37
C LEU A 63 12.43 26.46 5.44
N GLU A 64 12.57 27.40 4.50
CA GLU A 64 11.52 27.69 3.51
C GLU A 64 11.30 26.50 2.57
N GLU A 65 12.36 25.83 2.12
CA GLU A 65 12.25 24.60 1.33
C GLU A 65 11.48 23.51 2.07
N ILE A 66 11.81 23.28 3.35
CA ILE A 66 11.10 22.30 4.19
C ILE A 66 9.63 22.66 4.37
N LYS A 67 9.29 23.94 4.55
CA LYS A 67 7.89 24.37 4.66
C LYS A 67 7.11 24.07 3.39
N VAL A 68 7.65 24.46 2.23
CA VAL A 68 7.03 24.17 0.93
C VAL A 68 6.88 22.67 0.75
N LYS A 69 7.93 21.89 1.05
CA LYS A 69 7.89 20.42 0.91
C LYS A 69 6.87 19.77 1.84
N ARG A 70 6.70 20.29 3.07
CA ARG A 70 5.66 19.83 3.99
C ARG A 70 4.27 20.09 3.42
N GLU A 71 3.99 21.30 2.96
CA GLU A 71 2.68 21.64 2.38
C GLU A 71 2.37 20.78 1.14
N GLU A 72 3.35 20.53 0.27
CA GLU A 72 3.21 19.62 -0.87
C GLU A 72 2.91 18.18 -0.43
N THR A 73 3.62 17.70 0.59
CA THR A 73 3.47 16.33 1.10
C THR A 73 2.12 16.16 1.77
N ASP A 74 1.67 17.14 2.54
CA ASP A 74 0.37 17.13 3.21
C ASP A 74 -0.77 17.15 2.17
N ARG A 75 -0.64 17.94 1.10
CA ARG A 75 -1.59 17.92 -0.02
C ARG A 75 -1.60 16.57 -0.73
N ALA A 76 -0.44 16.05 -1.08
CA ALA A 76 -0.33 14.75 -1.74
C ALA A 76 -0.91 13.61 -0.88
N ALA A 77 -0.67 13.63 0.45
CA ALA A 77 -1.25 12.66 1.36
C ALA A 77 -2.77 12.77 1.45
N ALA A 78 -3.32 13.99 1.47
CA ALA A 78 -4.76 14.22 1.45
C ALA A 78 -5.40 13.73 0.15
N GLU A 79 -4.77 13.99 -1.00
CA GLU A 79 -5.21 13.50 -2.31
C GLU A 79 -5.16 11.96 -2.36
N MET A 80 -4.07 11.34 -1.91
CA MET A 80 -3.95 9.88 -1.83
C MET A 80 -5.05 9.25 -0.97
N LEU A 81 -5.40 9.87 0.17
CA LEU A 81 -6.47 9.37 1.03
C LEU A 81 -7.84 9.51 0.37
N ALA A 82 -8.10 10.64 -0.31
CA ALA A 82 -9.35 10.86 -1.03
C ALA A 82 -9.51 9.85 -2.18
N ASP A 83 -8.45 9.62 -2.96
CA ASP A 83 -8.45 8.64 -4.05
C ASP A 83 -8.66 7.22 -3.52
N ALA A 84 -7.97 6.84 -2.43
CA ALA A 84 -8.14 5.54 -1.81
C ALA A 84 -9.57 5.30 -1.29
N GLN A 85 -10.20 6.35 -0.73
CA GLN A 85 -11.61 6.27 -0.30
C GLN A 85 -12.56 6.13 -1.49
N ALA A 86 -12.38 6.93 -2.53
CA ALA A 86 -13.19 6.85 -3.74
C ALA A 86 -13.06 5.47 -4.42
N ASP A 87 -11.85 4.92 -4.48
CA ASP A 87 -11.61 3.59 -5.01
C ASP A 87 -12.21 2.49 -4.12
N ALA A 88 -12.13 2.62 -2.80
CA ALA A 88 -12.76 1.68 -1.87
C ALA A 88 -14.29 1.67 -2.06
N GLU A 89 -14.92 2.83 -2.20
CA GLU A 89 -16.36 2.93 -2.46
C GLU A 89 -16.74 2.31 -3.80
N ARG A 90 -15.97 2.59 -4.85
CA ARG A 90 -16.17 2.02 -6.19
C ARG A 90 -16.04 0.49 -6.17
N LEU A 91 -14.97 -0.04 -5.56
CA LEU A 91 -14.75 -1.47 -5.43
C LEU A 91 -15.84 -2.15 -4.61
N ARG A 92 -16.28 -1.51 -3.52
CA ARG A 92 -17.40 -2.01 -2.72
C ARG A 92 -18.69 -2.08 -3.54
N GLY A 93 -18.99 -1.04 -4.34
CA GLY A 93 -20.14 -1.02 -5.23
C GLY A 93 -20.10 -2.16 -6.25
N LEU A 94 -18.95 -2.38 -6.89
CA LEU A 94 -18.74 -3.48 -7.84
C LEU A 94 -18.89 -4.85 -7.17
N ALA A 95 -18.29 -5.04 -5.99
CA ALA A 95 -18.37 -6.29 -5.25
C ALA A 95 -19.81 -6.65 -4.84
N VAL A 96 -20.63 -5.66 -4.47
CA VAL A 96 -22.05 -5.88 -4.16
C VAL A 96 -22.81 -6.33 -5.42
N LEU A 97 -22.59 -5.67 -6.56
CA LEU A 97 -23.25 -6.04 -7.81
C LEU A 97 -22.87 -7.45 -8.27
N GLU A 98 -21.58 -7.80 -8.22
CA GLU A 98 -21.08 -9.13 -8.57
C GLU A 98 -21.64 -10.21 -7.63
N LEU A 99 -21.68 -9.93 -6.33
CA LEU A 99 -22.24 -10.85 -5.34
C LEU A 99 -23.74 -11.07 -5.54
N GLU A 100 -24.51 -10.01 -5.86
CA GLU A 100 -25.93 -10.13 -6.17
C GLU A 100 -26.17 -11.00 -7.42
N GLU A 101 -25.34 -10.84 -8.45
CA GLU A 101 -25.39 -11.68 -9.65
C GLU A 101 -25.05 -13.14 -9.33
N GLU A 102 -24.01 -13.37 -8.53
CA GLU A 102 -23.61 -14.71 -8.12
C GLU A 102 -24.70 -15.41 -7.30
N ILE A 103 -25.27 -14.73 -6.30
CA ILE A 103 -26.37 -15.26 -5.50
C ILE A 103 -27.56 -15.60 -6.38
N ARG A 104 -27.93 -14.73 -7.33
CA ARG A 104 -29.02 -14.99 -8.27
C ARG A 104 -28.74 -16.24 -9.10
N ARG A 105 -27.52 -16.38 -9.61
CA ARG A 105 -27.10 -17.56 -10.39
C ARG A 105 -27.11 -18.83 -9.54
N MET A 106 -26.65 -18.77 -8.30
CA MET A 106 -26.71 -19.88 -7.35
C MET A 106 -28.14 -20.30 -7.05
N GLY A 107 -29.06 -19.34 -6.87
CA GLY A 107 -30.49 -19.60 -6.68
C GLY A 107 -31.09 -20.36 -7.87
N GLN A 108 -30.85 -19.89 -9.09
CA GLN A 108 -31.31 -20.59 -10.30
C GLN A 108 -30.73 -21.99 -10.44
N LEU A 109 -29.47 -22.21 -10.07
CA LEU A 109 -28.86 -23.53 -10.08
C LEU A 109 -29.48 -24.45 -9.02
N ALA A 110 -29.79 -23.92 -7.83
CA ALA A 110 -30.47 -24.67 -6.78
C ALA A 110 -31.88 -25.09 -7.21
N GLU A 111 -32.66 -24.17 -7.78
CA GLU A 111 -33.99 -24.45 -8.33
C GLU A 111 -33.94 -25.54 -9.41
N ARG A 112 -32.99 -25.43 -10.35
CA ARG A 112 -32.79 -26.47 -11.38
C ARG A 112 -32.42 -27.82 -10.78
N LYS A 113 -31.57 -27.86 -9.76
CA LYS A 113 -31.20 -29.10 -9.06
C LYS A 113 -32.39 -29.74 -8.35
N ILE A 114 -33.23 -28.92 -7.70
CA ILE A 114 -34.45 -29.39 -7.05
C ILE A 114 -35.39 -29.99 -8.09
N ALA A 115 -35.65 -29.28 -9.20
CA ALA A 115 -36.54 -29.77 -10.26
C ALA A 115 -36.05 -31.11 -10.87
N VAL A 116 -34.74 -31.27 -11.07
CA VAL A 116 -34.15 -32.54 -11.53
C VAL A 116 -34.35 -33.65 -10.49
N ALA A 117 -34.10 -33.36 -9.21
CA ALA A 117 -34.30 -34.33 -8.13
C ALA A 117 -35.77 -34.75 -7.97
N GLU A 118 -36.71 -33.81 -8.08
CA GLU A 118 -38.16 -34.08 -8.05
C GLU A 118 -38.59 -34.95 -9.22
N ALA A 119 -38.13 -34.64 -10.43
CA ALA A 119 -38.44 -35.45 -11.62
C ALA A 119 -37.88 -36.88 -11.49
N GLN A 120 -36.67 -37.03 -10.95
CA GLN A 120 -36.06 -38.32 -10.70
C GLN A 120 -36.81 -39.11 -9.63
N ALA A 121 -37.15 -38.50 -8.49
CA ALA A 121 -37.93 -39.14 -7.44
C ALA A 121 -39.32 -39.58 -7.95
N ALA A 122 -39.99 -38.76 -8.76
CA ALA A 122 -41.27 -39.12 -9.36
C ALA A 122 -41.13 -40.32 -10.32
N ALA A 123 -40.05 -40.39 -11.11
CA ALA A 123 -39.76 -41.52 -11.98
C ALA A 123 -39.48 -42.80 -11.19
N GLU A 124 -38.70 -42.72 -10.10
CA GLU A 124 -38.39 -43.84 -9.21
C GLU A 124 -39.66 -44.40 -8.54
N VAL A 125 -40.54 -43.54 -8.03
CA VAL A 125 -41.84 -43.97 -7.45
C VAL A 125 -42.72 -44.66 -8.51
N LYS A 126 -42.75 -44.12 -9.74
CA LYS A 126 -43.54 -44.71 -10.83
C LYS A 126 -42.99 -46.07 -11.24
N ALA A 127 -41.67 -46.22 -11.33
CA ALA A 127 -41.02 -47.49 -11.62
C ALA A 127 -41.33 -48.53 -10.52
N ALA A 128 -41.15 -48.18 -9.25
CA ALA A 128 -41.46 -49.06 -8.13
C ALA A 128 -42.94 -49.48 -8.09
N ALA A 129 -43.88 -48.57 -8.42
CA ALA A 129 -45.29 -48.90 -8.52
C ALA A 129 -45.60 -49.84 -9.70
N ALA A 130 -44.94 -49.65 -10.85
CA ALA A 130 -45.07 -50.53 -12.01
C ALA A 130 -44.53 -51.94 -11.72
N ASP A 131 -43.38 -52.03 -11.05
CA ASP A 131 -42.78 -53.31 -10.63
C ASP A 131 -43.67 -54.04 -9.63
N LEU A 132 -44.23 -53.32 -8.65
CA LEU A 132 -45.19 -53.89 -7.69
C LEU A 132 -46.46 -54.41 -8.40
N ALA A 133 -47.00 -53.65 -9.36
CA ALA A 133 -48.15 -54.06 -10.13
C ALA A 133 -47.85 -55.28 -11.02
N ALA A 134 -46.66 -55.34 -11.63
CA ALA A 134 -46.21 -56.48 -12.42
C ALA A 134 -46.09 -57.75 -11.56
N HIS A 135 -45.48 -57.66 -10.39
CA HIS A 135 -45.41 -58.78 -9.44
C HIS A 135 -46.80 -59.20 -8.94
N ALA A 136 -47.70 -58.26 -8.63
CA ALA A 136 -49.07 -58.57 -8.25
C ALA A 136 -49.82 -59.29 -9.40
N ALA A 137 -49.65 -58.84 -10.64
CA ALA A 137 -50.24 -59.50 -11.81
C ALA A 137 -49.67 -60.91 -12.02
N GLU A 138 -48.36 -61.10 -11.85
CA GLU A 138 -47.68 -62.39 -11.93
C GLU A 138 -48.21 -63.37 -10.89
N THR A 139 -48.33 -62.95 -9.62
CA THR A 139 -48.88 -63.78 -8.54
C THR A 139 -50.35 -64.16 -8.77
N VAL A 140 -51.18 -63.21 -9.21
CA VAL A 140 -52.59 -63.47 -9.55
C VAL A 140 -52.71 -64.44 -10.74
N LEU A 141 -51.89 -64.25 -11.78
CA LEU A 141 -51.88 -65.12 -12.96
C LEU A 141 -51.43 -66.54 -12.59
N ALA A 142 -50.36 -66.67 -11.80
CA ALA A 142 -49.86 -67.96 -11.32
C ALA A 142 -50.92 -68.70 -10.48
N ALA A 143 -51.60 -67.99 -9.57
CA ALA A 143 -52.70 -68.55 -8.77
C ALA A 143 -53.88 -69.00 -9.65
N ARG A 144 -54.22 -68.24 -10.71
CA ARG A 144 -55.29 -68.59 -11.65
C ARG A 144 -54.93 -69.82 -12.49
N ILE A 145 -53.70 -69.92 -12.98
CA ILE A 145 -53.22 -71.08 -13.75
C ILE A 145 -53.21 -72.34 -12.88
N ALA A 146 -52.80 -72.23 -11.61
CA ALA A 146 -52.83 -73.35 -10.67
C ALA A 146 -54.25 -73.90 -10.39
N GLY A 147 -55.29 -73.07 -10.59
CA GLY A 147 -56.69 -73.43 -10.39
C GLY A 147 -57.48 -73.78 -11.67
N ALA A 148 -56.92 -73.59 -12.86
CA ALA A 148 -57.63 -73.74 -14.14
C ALA A 148 -57.01 -74.88 -14.99
N THR A 149 -57.73 -75.99 -15.13
CA THR A 149 -57.27 -77.18 -15.88
C THR A 149 -57.38 -77.03 -17.41
N THR A 150 -57.92 -75.93 -17.94
CA THR A 150 -57.93 -75.56 -19.38
C THR A 150 -58.02 -74.05 -19.53
N ASP A 151 -57.11 -73.42 -20.30
CA ASP A 151 -56.93 -71.96 -20.30
C ASP A 151 -57.44 -71.27 -21.60
N PRO A 152 -58.60 -70.58 -21.59
CA PRO A 152 -59.10 -69.81 -22.74
C PRO A 152 -58.20 -68.62 -23.14
N LEU A 153 -57.22 -68.22 -22.32
CA LEU A 153 -56.25 -67.18 -22.69
C LEU A 153 -55.19 -67.69 -23.69
N ILE A 154 -54.86 -68.98 -23.66
CA ILE A 154 -53.95 -69.59 -24.65
C ILE A 154 -54.60 -69.58 -26.04
N ASP A 155 -55.89 -69.92 -26.12
CA ASP A 155 -56.68 -69.82 -27.36
C ASP A 155 -56.81 -68.37 -27.87
N ALA A 156 -56.95 -67.40 -26.96
CA ALA A 156 -56.99 -65.98 -27.32
C ALA A 156 -55.62 -65.46 -27.79
N GLY A 157 -54.52 -65.88 -27.16
CA GLY A 157 -53.15 -65.56 -27.57
C GLY A 157 -52.79 -66.14 -28.94
N LEU A 158 -53.21 -67.39 -29.21
CA LEU A 158 -53.10 -68.02 -30.53
C LEU A 158 -53.89 -67.26 -31.60
N LYS A 159 -55.12 -66.81 -31.29
CA LYS A 159 -55.90 -65.94 -32.21
C LYS A 159 -55.26 -64.57 -32.45
N GLY A 160 -54.68 -63.94 -31.42
CA GLY A 160 -54.01 -62.64 -31.54
C GLY A 160 -52.68 -62.69 -32.32
N LEU A 161 -51.96 -63.81 -32.25
CA LEU A 161 -50.81 -64.07 -33.12
C LEU A 161 -51.26 -64.34 -34.56
N ALA A 162 -52.30 -65.14 -34.76
CA ALA A 162 -52.84 -65.42 -36.09
C ALA A 162 -53.31 -64.15 -36.83
N SER A 163 -53.92 -63.18 -36.13
CA SER A 163 -54.38 -61.91 -36.73
C SER A 163 -53.28 -60.89 -37.02
N ARG A 164 -52.07 -61.06 -36.49
CA ARG A 164 -50.88 -60.27 -36.86
C ARG A 164 -50.11 -60.84 -38.05
N PHE A 165 -50.37 -62.10 -38.40
CA PHE A 165 -49.73 -62.80 -39.51
C PHE A 165 -50.70 -63.13 -40.68
N SER A 166 -51.91 -62.55 -40.67
CA SER A 166 -52.86 -62.47 -41.79
C SER A 166 -53.03 -61.01 -42.23
#